data_AF-A0AAU7DP25-F1
#
_entry.id   AF-A0AAU7DP25-F1
#
_cell.length_a   1.000
_cell.length_b   1.000
_cell.length_c   1.000
_cell.angle_alpha   90.00
_cell.angle_beta   90.00
_cell.angle_gamma   90.00
#
_symmetry.space_group_name_H-M   'P 1'
#
loop_
_entity.id
_entity.type
_entity.pdbx_description
1 polymer ?
#
loop_
_entity_poly.entity_id
_entity_poly.type
_entity_poly.pdbx_seq_one_letter_code
_entity_poly.pdbx_strand_id
1 'polypeptide(L)'
;MTARSTGFFQWFHLVQTEQAREEPGQLTRFRPEGKKFHELCYLDVLEASDGAMVQMELVVSRLFIEGTNRLFAQDLVKSFLIAALPDACQHLLADFMREINTPGARGITPGSLVLAGQRDAWATQTGWSRLALNNVTHDNERVFVVRVCPNPEAPNATLVGGKSSHMRKLLALFGLTMSLLACHKPPIQPEVSLKGTWDMTSQQISNCGKPVPVRIERINFTVQDAPLLNRAESSFDFQKANVTGSVSMALHLEGAHPGMADSGILVGEIVKDSAAGEAGTRLQGYILSEAEYGAWVAKNKQGFPPTDAGEVDLAIQGNAAQGYTLNGEIRSSEACATYTHLDAVAGDLTGHFGRSVPAEWSAKVLLQKK
;
A
#
# COMPACT_ATOMS: atom_id res chain seq x y z
N MET A 1 -19.74 -7.54 -8.44
CA MET A 1 -20.01 -7.93 -7.04
C MET A 1 -20.71 -6.76 -6.39
N THR A 2 -21.92 -6.94 -5.88
CA THR A 2 -22.60 -5.88 -5.12
C THR A 2 -22.03 -5.87 -3.71
N ALA A 3 -21.88 -4.70 -3.07
CA ALA A 3 -21.34 -4.59 -1.71
C ALA A 3 -22.06 -5.51 -0.67
N ARG A 4 -23.32 -5.85 -0.99
CA ARG A 4 -24.24 -6.69 -0.21
C ARG A 4 -23.84 -8.16 -0.12
N SER A 5 -22.95 -8.66 -0.98
CA SER A 5 -22.52 -10.07 -0.97
C SER A 5 -21.24 -10.32 -0.18
N THR A 6 -20.77 -9.34 0.60
CA THR A 6 -19.54 -9.49 1.40
C THR A 6 -19.83 -10.25 2.69
N GLY A 7 -18.81 -10.94 3.23
CA GLY A 7 -18.93 -11.67 4.50
C GLY A 7 -19.36 -10.77 5.67
N PHE A 8 -19.04 -9.47 5.62
CA PHE A 8 -19.48 -8.49 6.61
C PHE A 8 -21.01 -8.37 6.70
N PHE A 9 -21.71 -8.22 5.57
CA PHE A 9 -23.18 -8.10 5.58
C PHE A 9 -23.85 -9.37 6.09
N GLN A 10 -23.32 -10.53 5.71
CA GLN A 10 -23.85 -11.83 6.13
C GLN A 10 -23.63 -12.06 7.63
N TRP A 11 -22.42 -11.80 8.14
CA TRP A 11 -22.07 -12.03 9.54
C TRP A 11 -22.88 -11.15 10.50
N PHE A 12 -23.09 -9.88 10.17
CA PHE A 12 -23.87 -8.94 10.99
C PHE A 12 -25.36 -8.89 10.63
N HIS A 13 -25.82 -9.75 9.73
CA HIS A 13 -27.21 -9.81 9.26
C HIS A 13 -27.77 -8.42 8.89
N LEU A 14 -26.99 -7.67 8.11
CA LEU A 14 -27.36 -6.32 7.72
C LEU A 14 -28.44 -6.34 6.64
N VAL A 15 -29.60 -5.81 6.96
CA VAL A 15 -30.76 -5.71 6.06
C VAL A 15 -31.00 -4.25 5.67
N GLN A 16 -31.39 -4.03 4.42
CA GLN A 16 -31.77 -2.71 3.93
C GLN A 16 -33.07 -2.29 4.63
N THR A 17 -33.06 -1.10 5.24
CA THR A 17 -34.22 -0.56 5.98
C THR A 17 -34.74 0.75 5.40
N GLU A 18 -33.87 1.58 4.83
CA GLU A 18 -34.25 2.85 4.20
C GLU A 18 -33.49 3.02 2.89
N GLN A 19 -34.10 3.78 1.97
CA GLN A 19 -33.48 4.17 0.72
C GLN A 19 -33.98 5.56 0.33
N ALA A 20 -33.07 6.48 0.05
CA ALA A 20 -33.39 7.85 -0.31
C ALA A 20 -32.53 8.30 -1.49
N ARG A 21 -33.06 9.19 -2.33
CA ARG A 21 -32.23 9.91 -3.31
C ARG A 21 -31.50 11.02 -2.59
N GLU A 22 -30.18 11.04 -2.70
CA GLU A 22 -29.33 12.06 -2.13
C GLU A 22 -28.24 12.40 -3.12
N GLU A 23 -28.09 13.66 -3.51
CA GLU A 23 -27.06 14.09 -4.45
C GLU A 23 -25.65 13.74 -3.91
N PRO A 24 -24.82 12.98 -4.66
CA PRO A 24 -24.89 12.77 -6.11
C PRO A 24 -25.49 11.42 -6.60
N GLY A 25 -26.24 10.69 -5.76
CA GLY A 25 -26.92 9.46 -6.16
C GLY A 25 -27.97 8.94 -5.17
N GLN A 26 -27.77 7.73 -4.65
CA GLN A 26 -28.72 7.01 -3.81
C GLN A 26 -28.08 6.60 -2.48
N LEU A 27 -28.66 7.05 -1.38
CA LEU A 27 -28.33 6.63 -0.03
C LEU A 27 -29.15 5.39 0.32
N THR A 28 -28.48 4.31 0.71
CA THR A 28 -29.12 3.09 1.23
C THR A 28 -28.68 2.85 2.66
N ARG A 29 -29.62 2.72 3.58
CA ARG A 29 -29.35 2.43 4.99
C ARG A 29 -29.57 0.97 5.31
N PHE A 30 -28.58 0.39 5.98
CA PHE A 30 -28.61 -0.98 6.47
C PHE A 30 -28.56 -1.00 8.00
N ARG A 31 -29.33 -1.91 8.60
CA ARG A 31 -29.33 -2.15 10.05
C ARG A 31 -29.22 -3.65 10.32
N PRO A 32 -28.68 -4.09 11.46
CA PRO A 32 -28.77 -5.49 11.85
C PRO A 32 -30.24 -5.91 11.95
N GLU A 33 -30.59 -7.12 11.50
CA GLU A 33 -31.97 -7.64 11.51
C GLU A 33 -32.63 -7.65 12.91
N GLY A 34 -31.82 -7.77 13.97
CA GLY A 34 -32.31 -7.73 15.34
C GLY A 34 -32.78 -6.33 15.77
N LYS A 35 -34.09 -6.14 15.94
CA LYS A 35 -34.73 -4.86 16.35
C LYS A 35 -34.03 -4.13 17.49
N LYS A 36 -33.50 -4.85 18.49
CA LYS A 36 -32.78 -4.26 19.63
C LYS A 36 -31.50 -3.50 19.25
N PHE A 37 -30.98 -3.69 18.04
CA PHE A 37 -29.79 -3.02 17.54
C PHE A 37 -30.08 -1.88 16.57
N HIS A 38 -31.34 -1.70 16.14
CA HIS A 38 -31.70 -0.72 15.11
C HIS A 38 -31.37 0.73 15.52
N GLU A 39 -31.51 1.03 16.81
CA GLU A 39 -31.17 2.33 17.39
C GLU A 39 -29.68 2.42 17.77
N LEU A 40 -28.99 1.29 17.85
CA LEU A 40 -27.61 1.22 18.33
C LEU A 40 -26.58 1.35 17.21
N CYS A 41 -26.90 0.92 15.99
CA CYS A 41 -26.04 1.12 14.84
C CYS A 41 -26.76 1.03 13.50
N TYR A 42 -26.16 1.67 12.50
CA TYR A 42 -26.56 1.54 11.10
C TYR A 42 -25.35 1.78 10.18
N LEU A 43 -25.44 1.26 8.96
CA LEU A 43 -24.49 1.51 7.88
C LEU A 43 -25.22 2.24 6.75
N ASP A 44 -24.76 3.43 6.43
CA ASP A 44 -25.20 4.17 5.26
C ASP A 44 -24.22 3.98 4.11
N VAL A 45 -24.73 3.63 2.93
CA VAL A 45 -23.96 3.50 1.69
C VAL A 45 -24.52 4.46 0.67
N LEU A 46 -23.70 5.42 0.25
CA LEU A 46 -24.03 6.37 -0.81
C LEU A 46 -23.37 5.91 -2.11
N GLU A 47 -24.21 5.55 -3.08
CA GLU A 47 -23.79 5.13 -4.42
C GLU A 47 -24.16 6.23 -5.42
N ALA A 48 -23.25 6.54 -6.35
CA ALA A 48 -23.55 7.43 -7.47
C ALA A 48 -24.49 6.75 -8.47
N SER A 49 -25.04 7.53 -9.40
CA SER A 49 -25.98 7.03 -10.41
C SER A 49 -25.45 5.90 -11.32
N ASP A 50 -24.12 5.79 -11.44
CA ASP A 50 -23.39 4.74 -12.17
C ASP A 50 -23.10 3.48 -11.32
N GLY A 51 -23.55 3.47 -10.06
CA GLY A 51 -23.28 2.40 -9.09
C GLY A 51 -21.91 2.48 -8.42
N ALA A 52 -21.13 3.52 -8.66
CA ALA A 52 -19.87 3.73 -7.96
C ALA A 52 -20.10 4.14 -6.50
N MET A 53 -19.33 3.56 -5.59
CA MET A 53 -19.38 3.96 -4.18
C MET A 53 -18.80 5.37 -4.02
N VAL A 54 -19.58 6.25 -3.41
CA VAL A 54 -19.19 7.63 -3.05
C VAL A 54 -18.80 7.71 -1.58
N GLN A 55 -19.54 7.02 -0.70
CA GLN A 55 -19.26 6.99 0.72
C GLN A 55 -19.86 5.75 1.38
N MET A 56 -19.18 5.23 2.38
CA MET A 56 -19.73 4.33 3.39
C MET A 56 -19.57 4.95 4.77
N GLU A 57 -20.63 4.95 5.57
CA GLU A 57 -20.64 5.51 6.92
C GLU A 57 -21.27 4.52 7.90
N LEU A 58 -20.43 3.94 8.76
CA LEU A 58 -20.89 3.14 9.89
C LEU A 58 -21.09 4.05 11.10
N VAL A 59 -22.31 4.14 11.59
CA VAL A 59 -22.66 4.90 12.79
C VAL A 59 -22.99 3.92 13.93
N VAL A 60 -22.36 4.13 15.07
CA VAL A 60 -22.48 3.27 16.25
C VAL A 60 -22.71 4.14 17.49
N SER A 61 -23.79 3.91 18.22
CA SER A 61 -24.07 4.56 19.50
C SER A 61 -22.91 4.38 20.49
N ARG A 62 -22.56 5.43 21.24
CA ARG A 62 -21.58 5.30 22.33
C ARG A 62 -22.11 4.40 23.44
N LEU A 63 -23.42 4.40 23.70
CA LEU A 63 -24.03 3.48 24.67
C LEU A 63 -23.85 2.02 24.24
N PHE A 64 -23.77 1.76 22.94
CA PHE A 64 -23.49 0.43 22.42
C PHE A 64 -22.01 0.02 22.61
N ILE A 65 -21.08 0.96 22.36
CA ILE A 65 -19.62 0.74 22.56
C ILE A 65 -19.26 0.62 24.04
N GLU A 66 -19.88 1.40 24.91
CA GLU A 66 -19.56 1.47 26.34
C GLU A 66 -20.44 0.55 27.20
N GLY A 67 -21.53 0.04 26.63
CA GLY A 67 -22.51 -0.78 27.34
C GLY A 67 -22.22 -2.27 27.39
N THR A 68 -23.26 -3.05 27.73
CA THR A 68 -23.17 -4.51 27.92
C THR A 68 -22.83 -5.28 26.65
N ASN A 69 -23.10 -4.71 25.48
CA ASN A 69 -22.81 -5.32 24.17
C ASN A 69 -21.51 -4.78 23.54
N ARG A 70 -20.60 -4.20 24.34
CA ARG A 70 -19.33 -3.61 23.89
C ARG A 70 -18.55 -4.47 22.90
N LEU A 71 -18.38 -5.77 23.19
CA LEU A 71 -17.61 -6.67 22.34
C LEU A 71 -18.21 -6.79 20.94
N PHE A 72 -19.54 -6.80 20.84
CA PHE A 72 -20.24 -6.87 19.56
C PHE A 72 -20.09 -5.55 18.78
N ALA A 73 -20.16 -4.40 19.44
CA ALA A 73 -19.90 -3.10 18.80
C ALA A 73 -18.46 -2.98 18.29
N GLN A 74 -17.49 -3.46 19.07
CA GLN A 74 -16.07 -3.48 18.70
C GLN A 74 -15.81 -4.40 17.50
N ASP A 75 -16.39 -5.60 17.49
CA ASP A 75 -16.27 -6.55 16.39
C ASP A 75 -16.93 -6.03 15.10
N LEU A 76 -18.06 -5.32 15.22
CA LEU A 76 -18.73 -4.64 14.11
C LEU A 76 -17.81 -3.59 13.48
N VAL A 77 -17.23 -2.69 14.28
CA VAL A 77 -16.30 -1.65 13.80
C VAL A 77 -15.08 -2.26 13.14
N LYS A 78 -14.48 -3.27 13.78
CA LYS A 78 -13.31 -3.98 13.25
C LYS A 78 -13.62 -4.64 11.90
N SER A 79 -14.68 -5.41 11.85
CA SER A 79 -15.06 -6.15 10.64
C SER A 79 -15.45 -5.21 9.50
N PHE A 80 -16.09 -4.08 9.81
CA PHE A 80 -16.37 -3.04 8.81
C PHE A 80 -15.08 -2.48 8.22
N LEU A 81 -14.12 -2.11 9.07
CA LEU A 81 -12.84 -1.58 8.61
C LEU A 81 -12.03 -2.58 7.77
N ILE A 82 -12.05 -3.87 8.14
CA ILE A 82 -11.43 -4.94 7.36
C ILE A 82 -12.13 -5.09 6.00
N ALA A 83 -13.47 -5.01 5.97
CA ALA A 83 -14.23 -5.16 4.72
C ALA A 83 -14.15 -3.93 3.80
N ALA A 84 -14.05 -2.74 4.36
CA ALA A 84 -14.09 -1.47 3.63
C ALA A 84 -12.72 -1.02 3.14
N LEU A 85 -11.61 -1.50 3.71
CA LEU A 85 -10.27 -1.07 3.38
C LEU A 85 -9.48 -2.19 2.66
N PRO A 86 -8.76 -1.88 1.56
CA PRO A 86 -7.95 -2.87 0.86
C PRO A 86 -6.87 -3.50 1.74
N ASP A 87 -6.42 -4.71 1.39
CA ASP A 87 -5.35 -5.44 2.11
C ASP A 87 -4.08 -4.59 2.30
N ALA A 88 -3.71 -3.81 1.28
CA ALA A 88 -2.57 -2.90 1.33
C ALA A 88 -2.63 -1.88 2.49
N CYS A 89 -3.81 -1.62 3.04
CA CYS A 89 -4.05 -0.65 4.11
C CYS A 89 -4.08 -1.29 5.50
N GLN A 90 -4.03 -2.63 5.61
CA GLN A 90 -4.18 -3.31 6.90
C GLN A 90 -3.06 -2.98 7.89
N HIS A 91 -1.85 -2.67 7.42
CA HIS A 91 -0.73 -2.29 8.28
C HIS A 91 -1.00 -0.97 9.05
N LEU A 92 -1.70 0.00 8.43
CA LEU A 92 -2.11 1.25 9.08
C LEU A 92 -3.15 1.04 10.18
N LEU A 93 -3.89 -0.07 10.07
CA LEU A 93 -4.89 -0.48 11.04
C LEU A 93 -4.31 -1.46 12.07
N ALA A 94 -3.12 -2.02 11.87
CA ALA A 94 -2.63 -3.12 12.70
C ALA A 94 -2.60 -2.75 14.19
N ASP A 95 -2.13 -1.55 14.52
CA ASP A 95 -2.10 -1.06 15.90
C ASP A 95 -3.50 -0.74 16.42
N PHE A 96 -4.35 -0.12 15.61
CA PHE A 96 -5.76 0.14 15.95
C PHE A 96 -6.54 -1.15 16.20
N MET A 97 -6.39 -2.16 15.34
CA MET A 97 -7.02 -3.47 15.43
C MET A 97 -6.51 -4.26 16.64
N ARG A 98 -5.21 -4.16 16.94
CA ARG A 98 -4.64 -4.76 18.15
C ARG A 98 -5.27 -4.14 19.39
N GLU A 99 -5.46 -2.82 19.40
CA GLU A 99 -6.05 -2.12 20.55
C GLU A 99 -7.55 -2.42 20.71
N ILE A 100 -8.29 -2.65 19.62
CA ILE A 100 -9.66 -3.19 19.70
C ILE A 100 -9.68 -4.54 20.45
N ASN A 101 -8.75 -5.44 20.13
CA ASN A 101 -8.69 -6.77 20.74
C ASN A 101 -8.10 -6.76 22.16
N THR A 102 -7.22 -5.81 22.47
CA THR A 102 -6.50 -5.74 23.75
C THR A 102 -6.27 -4.28 24.16
N PRO A 103 -7.26 -3.64 24.81
CA PRO A 103 -7.14 -2.25 25.25
C PRO A 103 -5.89 -2.06 26.14
N GLY A 104 -5.03 -1.09 25.80
CA GLY A 104 -3.83 -0.75 26.56
C GLY A 104 -2.55 -1.53 26.23
N ALA A 105 -2.55 -2.38 25.20
CA ALA A 105 -1.41 -3.27 24.91
C ALA A 105 -0.13 -2.56 24.43
N ARG A 106 -0.20 -1.54 23.55
CA ARG A 106 0.97 -0.79 23.06
C ARG A 106 0.56 0.54 22.42
N GLY A 107 0.85 1.64 23.10
CA GLY A 107 0.76 2.97 22.51
C GLY A 107 -0.67 3.39 22.17
N ILE A 108 -0.99 4.63 22.51
CA ILE A 108 -2.28 5.20 22.23
C ILE A 108 -2.25 5.70 20.77
N THR A 109 -2.87 4.98 19.84
CA THR A 109 -3.00 5.50 18.47
C THR A 109 -4.04 6.63 18.45
N PRO A 110 -3.89 7.64 17.57
CA PRO A 110 -4.91 8.67 17.42
C PRO A 110 -6.31 8.11 17.11
N GLY A 111 -6.40 7.05 16.30
CA GLY A 111 -7.68 6.41 15.97
C GLY A 111 -8.32 5.69 17.15
N SER A 112 -7.52 5.00 17.98
CA SER A 112 -8.03 4.31 19.16
C SER A 112 -8.48 5.28 20.25
N LEU A 113 -7.86 6.47 20.37
CA LEU A 113 -8.39 7.54 21.22
C LEU A 113 -9.79 7.99 20.81
N VAL A 114 -10.07 8.06 19.49
CA VAL A 114 -11.41 8.37 19.02
C VAL A 114 -12.35 7.24 19.37
N LEU A 115 -11.99 5.98 19.10
CA LEU A 115 -12.84 4.85 19.49
C LEU A 115 -13.07 4.79 21.02
N ALA A 116 -12.09 5.16 21.83
CA ALA A 116 -12.20 5.25 23.28
C ALA A 116 -13.03 6.46 23.76
N GLY A 117 -13.37 7.41 22.88
CA GLY A 117 -14.14 8.61 23.22
C GLY A 117 -13.31 9.72 23.87
N GLN A 118 -11.97 9.55 23.86
CA GLN A 118 -10.99 10.46 24.44
C GLN A 118 -10.51 11.53 23.45
N ARG A 119 -10.84 11.35 22.16
CA ARG A 119 -10.59 12.32 21.09
C ARG A 119 -11.84 12.43 20.23
N ASP A 120 -12.13 13.63 19.72
CA ASP A 120 -13.34 13.84 18.93
C ASP A 120 -13.20 13.40 17.48
N ALA A 121 -12.02 13.54 16.88
CA ALA A 121 -11.84 13.18 15.46
C ALA A 121 -10.40 12.76 15.13
N TRP A 122 -10.28 11.86 14.16
CA TRP A 122 -9.04 11.46 13.50
C TRP A 122 -9.33 11.05 12.05
N ALA A 123 -8.42 11.37 11.14
CA ALA A 123 -8.53 10.94 9.75
C ALA A 123 -7.15 10.52 9.22
N THR A 124 -7.17 9.62 8.25
CA THR A 124 -6.00 9.21 7.48
C THR A 124 -6.39 8.96 6.03
N GLN A 125 -5.41 8.97 5.15
CA GLN A 125 -5.57 8.68 3.73
C GLN A 125 -4.73 7.46 3.39
N THR A 126 -5.37 6.48 2.77
CA THR A 126 -4.73 5.33 2.14
C THR A 126 -4.89 5.51 0.63
N GLY A 127 -3.98 4.98 -0.18
CA GLY A 127 -3.87 5.32 -1.62
C GLY A 127 -5.20 5.62 -2.32
N TRP A 128 -6.20 4.74 -2.16
CA TRP A 128 -7.52 4.83 -2.77
C TRP A 128 -8.66 5.32 -1.86
N SER A 129 -8.47 5.35 -0.54
CA SER A 129 -9.55 5.62 0.41
C SER A 129 -9.14 6.63 1.49
N ARG A 130 -10.06 7.51 1.87
CA ARG A 130 -9.96 8.30 3.10
C ARG A 130 -10.74 7.59 4.19
N LEU A 131 -10.11 7.41 5.34
CA LEU A 131 -10.73 6.91 6.56
C LEU A 131 -10.84 8.06 7.55
N ALA A 132 -12.04 8.31 8.08
CA ALA A 132 -12.25 9.24 9.17
C ALA A 132 -13.03 8.58 10.30
N LEU A 133 -12.57 8.78 11.53
CA LEU A 133 -13.21 8.36 12.77
C LEU A 133 -13.64 9.61 13.53
N ASN A 134 -14.89 9.67 13.99
CA ASN A 134 -15.39 10.83 14.72
C ASN A 134 -16.30 10.40 15.88
N ASN A 135 -16.27 11.12 17.00
CA ASN A 135 -17.34 11.14 17.98
C ASN A 135 -18.15 12.43 17.77
N VAL A 136 -19.43 12.29 17.45
CA VAL A 136 -20.33 13.42 17.21
C VAL A 136 -21.61 13.26 18.03
N THR A 137 -22.30 14.37 18.30
CA THR A 137 -23.63 14.34 18.90
C THR A 137 -24.67 14.41 17.79
N HIS A 138 -25.53 13.40 17.70
CA HIS A 138 -26.64 13.31 16.75
C HIS A 138 -27.93 13.06 17.55
N ASP A 139 -28.95 13.91 17.37
CA ASP A 139 -30.22 13.82 18.10
C ASP A 139 -30.08 13.67 19.64
N ASN A 140 -29.18 14.45 20.24
CA ASN A 140 -28.80 14.40 21.66
C ASN A 140 -28.09 13.12 22.12
N GLU A 141 -27.77 12.20 21.21
CA GLU A 141 -26.99 11.01 21.49
C GLU A 141 -25.55 11.15 20.98
N ARG A 142 -24.57 10.74 21.79
CA ARG A 142 -23.17 10.67 21.31
C ARG A 142 -23.00 9.39 20.52
N VAL A 143 -22.51 9.51 19.28
CA VAL A 143 -22.26 8.40 18.37
C VAL A 143 -20.81 8.41 17.90
N PHE A 144 -20.29 7.22 17.63
CA PHE A 144 -19.02 6.99 16.95
C PHE A 144 -19.28 6.71 15.47
N VAL A 145 -18.64 7.46 14.60
CA VAL A 145 -18.82 7.42 13.15
C VAL A 145 -17.52 7.00 12.48
N VAL A 146 -17.58 5.92 11.70
CA VAL A 146 -16.51 5.48 10.82
C VAL A 146 -16.91 5.78 9.39
N ARG A 147 -16.21 6.70 8.75
CA ARG A 147 -16.46 7.09 7.37
C ARG A 147 -15.33 6.64 6.47
N VAL A 148 -15.70 5.97 5.38
CA VAL A 148 -14.79 5.59 4.29
C VAL A 148 -15.29 6.22 3.01
N CYS A 149 -14.44 7.02 2.37
CA CYS A 149 -14.72 7.65 1.08
C CYS A 149 -13.59 7.33 0.10
N PRO A 150 -13.84 7.33 -1.22
CA PRO A 150 -12.77 7.40 -2.20
C PRO A 150 -11.88 8.62 -1.94
N ASN A 151 -10.57 8.43 -2.10
CA ASN A 151 -9.62 9.51 -1.96
C ASN A 151 -9.67 10.41 -3.22
N PRO A 152 -10.00 11.72 -3.11
CA PRO A 152 -10.03 12.65 -4.25
C PRO A 152 -8.66 12.88 -4.89
N GLU A 153 -7.60 12.70 -4.11
CA GLU A 153 -6.21 12.81 -4.57
C GLU A 153 -5.68 11.46 -5.06
N ALA A 154 -6.51 10.40 -4.96
CA ALA A 154 -6.22 9.16 -5.62
C ALA A 154 -6.15 9.47 -7.10
N PRO A 155 -5.04 9.12 -7.73
CA PRO A 155 -4.97 9.26 -9.15
C PRO A 155 -6.13 8.47 -9.83
N ASN A 156 -6.79 9.07 -10.82
CA ASN A 156 -8.05 8.62 -11.46
C ASN A 156 -9.36 8.88 -10.68
N ALA A 157 -9.36 9.62 -9.58
CA ALA A 157 -10.62 10.07 -9.00
C ALA A 157 -11.35 11.05 -9.95
N THR A 158 -12.55 10.70 -10.41
CA THR A 158 -13.40 11.56 -11.26
C THR A 158 -14.30 12.46 -10.42
N LEU A 159 -14.19 13.78 -10.61
CA LEU A 159 -15.06 14.77 -9.97
C LEU A 159 -16.51 14.50 -10.35
N VAL A 160 -17.37 14.23 -9.36
CA VAL A 160 -18.80 14.15 -9.57
C VAL A 160 -19.42 15.46 -9.09
N GLY A 161 -19.84 16.27 -10.05
CA GLY A 161 -20.44 17.57 -9.81
C GLY A 161 -21.82 17.44 -9.14
N GLY A 162 -21.85 17.38 -7.81
CA GLY A 162 -23.08 17.37 -7.02
C GLY A 162 -23.26 18.67 -6.20
N LYS A 163 -24.41 19.32 -6.33
CA LYS A 163 -24.84 20.44 -5.46
C LYS A 163 -25.52 19.88 -4.20
N SER A 164 -24.75 19.30 -3.28
CA SER A 164 -25.28 18.86 -1.97
C SER A 164 -25.46 20.05 -1.02
N SER A 165 -26.68 20.25 -0.48
CA SER A 165 -27.03 21.37 0.40
C SER A 165 -27.18 20.99 1.89
N HIS A 166 -27.33 19.69 2.23
CA HIS A 166 -27.52 19.26 3.61
C HIS A 166 -26.25 18.68 4.25
N MET A 167 -25.52 17.79 3.55
CA MET A 167 -24.25 17.24 4.05
C MET A 167 -23.13 18.28 4.19
N ARG A 168 -23.10 19.32 3.35
CA ARG A 168 -22.09 20.38 3.43
C ARG A 168 -22.14 21.15 4.75
N LYS A 169 -23.30 21.27 5.41
CA LYS A 169 -23.41 22.00 6.69
C LYS A 169 -22.79 21.22 7.85
N LEU A 170 -22.96 19.90 7.88
CA LEU A 170 -22.31 19.05 8.88
C LEU A 170 -20.79 18.98 8.65
N LEU A 171 -20.35 18.99 7.38
CA LEU A 171 -18.94 18.90 6.98
C LEU A 171 -18.15 20.22 7.08
N ALA A 172 -18.78 21.36 6.80
CA ALA A 172 -18.15 22.68 6.90
C ALA A 172 -17.79 23.05 8.34
N LEU A 173 -18.47 22.46 9.34
CA LEU A 173 -18.11 22.59 10.76
C LEU A 173 -16.75 21.97 11.10
N PHE A 174 -16.17 21.12 10.22
CA PHE A 174 -14.93 20.39 10.48
C PHE A 174 -13.77 20.77 9.53
N GLY A 175 -13.88 21.86 8.77
CA GLY A 175 -12.81 22.30 7.86
C GLY A 175 -12.52 21.39 6.66
N LEU A 176 -13.39 20.40 6.40
CA LEU A 176 -13.30 19.49 5.26
C LEU A 176 -14.15 20.03 4.11
N THR A 177 -13.55 20.84 3.23
CA THR A 177 -14.17 21.18 1.94
C THR A 177 -14.14 19.97 1.02
N MET A 178 -15.27 19.28 0.87
CA MET A 178 -15.40 18.18 -0.09
C MET A 178 -15.79 18.68 -1.48
N SER A 179 -14.95 18.35 -2.46
CA SER A 179 -15.44 17.98 -3.79
C SER A 179 -15.93 16.53 -3.70
N LEU A 180 -17.17 16.27 -4.12
CA LEU A 180 -17.70 14.90 -4.24
C LEU A 180 -17.08 14.25 -5.48
N LEU A 181 -16.54 13.05 -5.36
CA LEU A 181 -16.05 12.24 -6.46
C LEU A 181 -16.70 10.87 -6.40
N ALA A 182 -16.95 10.30 -7.57
CA ALA A 182 -17.27 8.88 -7.69
C ALA A 182 -16.16 8.21 -8.48
N CYS A 183 -15.80 7.01 -8.05
CA CYS A 183 -14.88 6.16 -8.79
C CYS A 183 -15.62 5.55 -9.99
N HIS A 184 -15.52 6.17 -11.16
CA HIS A 184 -15.76 5.43 -12.39
C HIS A 184 -14.75 4.30 -12.48
N LYS A 185 -15.21 3.07 -12.76
CA LYS A 185 -14.31 2.01 -13.23
C LYS A 185 -13.78 2.49 -14.59
N PRO A 186 -12.47 2.80 -14.72
CA PRO A 186 -11.97 3.44 -15.93
C PRO A 186 -12.09 2.50 -17.14
N PRO A 187 -12.12 3.03 -18.38
CA PRO A 187 -11.71 2.23 -19.53
C PRO A 187 -10.31 1.68 -19.24
N ILE A 188 -10.15 0.37 -19.38
CA ILE A 188 -8.96 -0.40 -18.98
C ILE A 188 -7.72 0.22 -19.66
N GLN A 189 -7.04 1.16 -18.99
CA GLN A 189 -5.62 1.35 -19.24
C GLN A 189 -4.95 0.09 -18.69
N PRO A 190 -4.07 -0.57 -19.46
CA PRO A 190 -3.48 -1.84 -19.04
C PRO A 190 -2.75 -1.62 -17.72
N GLU A 191 -3.29 -2.21 -16.65
CA GLU A 191 -2.70 -2.17 -15.33
C GLU A 191 -1.34 -2.87 -15.39
N VAL A 192 -0.27 -2.11 -15.17
CA VAL A 192 1.07 -2.67 -15.01
C VAL A 192 1.17 -3.23 -13.60
N SER A 193 0.81 -4.51 -13.45
CA SER A 193 1.03 -5.26 -12.22
C SER A 193 2.28 -6.11 -12.34
N LEU A 194 3.34 -5.69 -11.64
CA LEU A 194 4.58 -6.47 -11.52
C LEU A 194 4.50 -7.58 -10.48
N LYS A 195 3.39 -7.71 -9.76
CA LYS A 195 3.22 -8.71 -8.71
C LYS A 195 3.42 -10.12 -9.26
N GLY A 196 4.30 -10.87 -8.63
CA GLY A 196 4.62 -12.25 -9.02
C GLY A 196 6.08 -12.61 -8.77
N THR A 197 6.41 -13.85 -9.12
CA THR A 197 7.77 -14.37 -9.13
C THR A 197 8.37 -14.21 -10.52
N TRP A 198 9.62 -13.78 -10.56
CA TRP A 198 10.35 -13.52 -11.79
C TRP A 198 11.64 -14.34 -11.81
N ASP A 199 11.84 -15.04 -12.92
CA ASP A 199 13.07 -15.77 -13.19
C ASP A 199 14.01 -14.86 -14.00
N MET A 200 15.27 -14.80 -13.60
CA MET A 200 16.27 -13.99 -14.26
C MET A 200 17.14 -14.82 -15.22
N THR A 201 17.40 -14.27 -16.40
CA THR A 201 18.57 -14.63 -17.22
C THR A 201 19.59 -13.48 -17.16
N SER A 202 20.73 -13.68 -16.48
CA SER A 202 21.82 -12.69 -16.46
C SER A 202 22.80 -12.95 -17.60
N GLN A 203 23.33 -11.87 -18.19
CA GLN A 203 24.26 -11.97 -19.30
C GLN A 203 25.72 -11.73 -18.89
N GLN A 204 25.99 -10.86 -17.92
CA GLN A 204 27.37 -10.50 -17.54
C GLN A 204 27.40 -9.70 -16.23
N ILE A 205 28.29 -10.07 -15.31
CA ILE A 205 28.66 -9.23 -14.16
C ILE A 205 29.95 -8.50 -14.51
N SER A 206 29.99 -7.20 -14.23
CA SER A 206 31.19 -6.39 -14.32
C SER A 206 31.57 -5.80 -12.96
N ASN A 207 32.87 -5.63 -12.72
CA ASN A 207 33.44 -4.87 -11.62
C ASN A 207 34.33 -3.78 -12.24
N CYS A 208 34.03 -2.51 -11.97
CA CYS A 208 34.74 -1.37 -12.54
C CYS A 208 34.85 -1.43 -14.07
N GLY A 209 33.73 -1.78 -14.72
CA GLY A 209 33.62 -1.93 -16.17
C GLY A 209 34.36 -3.14 -16.77
N LYS A 210 34.96 -4.01 -15.94
CA LYS A 210 35.64 -5.23 -16.39
C LYS A 210 34.81 -6.47 -16.05
N PRO A 211 34.68 -7.43 -16.97
CA PRO A 211 34.00 -8.69 -16.67
C PRO A 211 34.69 -9.43 -15.53
N VAL A 212 33.90 -10.01 -14.64
CA VAL A 212 34.39 -10.91 -13.58
C VAL A 212 33.93 -12.35 -13.84
N PRO A 213 34.73 -13.37 -13.49
CA PRO A 213 34.39 -14.79 -13.65
C PRO A 213 33.39 -15.26 -12.57
N VAL A 214 32.34 -14.49 -12.36
CA VAL A 214 31.23 -14.80 -11.46
C VAL A 214 29.99 -15.04 -12.30
N ARG A 215 29.35 -16.19 -12.13
CA ARG A 215 28.08 -16.51 -12.80
C ARG A 215 26.96 -16.43 -11.79
N ILE A 216 25.86 -15.81 -12.18
CA ILE A 216 24.64 -15.84 -11.38
C ILE A 216 23.87 -17.11 -11.76
N GLU A 217 23.74 -18.06 -10.83
CA GLU A 217 23.02 -19.32 -11.09
C GLU A 217 21.51 -19.10 -11.09
N ARG A 218 21.03 -18.27 -10.16
CA ARG A 218 19.61 -17.97 -9.99
C ARG A 218 19.44 -16.63 -9.31
N ILE A 219 18.55 -15.80 -9.84
CA ILE A 219 17.91 -14.74 -9.04
C ILE A 219 16.41 -14.93 -9.16
N ASN A 220 15.74 -14.94 -8.01
CA ASN A 220 14.29 -14.84 -7.95
C ASN A 220 13.92 -13.48 -7.38
N PHE A 221 13.12 -12.72 -8.14
CA PHE A 221 12.45 -11.53 -7.63
C PHE A 221 11.01 -11.89 -7.30
N THR A 222 10.56 -11.57 -6.10
CA THR A 222 9.15 -11.65 -5.73
C THR A 222 8.66 -10.26 -5.39
N VAL A 223 7.93 -9.64 -6.32
CA VAL A 223 7.29 -8.34 -6.06
C VAL A 223 6.00 -8.61 -5.28
N GLN A 224 5.96 -8.15 -4.03
CA GLN A 224 4.86 -8.39 -3.08
C GLN A 224 3.79 -7.32 -3.20
N ASP A 225 4.21 -6.06 -3.28
CA ASP A 225 3.35 -4.90 -3.45
C ASP A 225 3.90 -3.98 -4.54
N ALA A 226 3.00 -3.47 -5.38
CA ALA A 226 3.27 -2.53 -6.45
C ALA A 226 1.96 -1.77 -6.70
N PRO A 227 1.66 -0.71 -5.92
CA PRO A 227 0.42 0.01 -6.05
C PRO A 227 0.33 0.65 -7.44
N LEU A 228 -0.90 0.69 -7.93
CA LEU A 228 -1.27 1.11 -9.28
C LEU A 228 -0.59 2.44 -9.68
N LEU A 229 0.18 2.36 -10.76
CA LEU A 229 0.94 3.41 -11.43
C LEU A 229 0.07 4.61 -11.76
N ASN A 230 0.22 5.71 -11.02
CA ASN A 230 -0.70 6.82 -11.27
C ASN A 230 -0.17 8.21 -10.87
N ARG A 231 1.12 8.31 -10.52
CA ARG A 231 1.85 9.58 -10.55
C ARG A 231 3.11 9.37 -11.37
N ALA A 232 3.19 10.11 -12.47
CA ALA A 232 4.38 10.21 -13.29
C ALA A 232 5.29 11.26 -12.64
N GLU A 233 6.09 10.85 -11.67
CA GLU A 233 7.27 11.63 -11.29
C GLU A 233 8.45 11.16 -12.15
N SER A 234 9.24 12.12 -12.62
CA SER A 234 10.36 11.90 -13.56
C SER A 234 11.65 11.44 -12.89
N SER A 235 11.61 11.23 -11.57
CA SER A 235 12.77 10.87 -10.76
C SER A 235 12.31 10.07 -9.55
N PHE A 236 13.00 8.97 -9.27
CA PHE A 236 12.77 8.16 -8.09
C PHE A 236 13.00 8.95 -6.79
N ASP A 237 12.04 8.87 -5.86
CA ASP A 237 12.20 9.35 -4.50
C ASP A 237 12.08 8.16 -3.54
N PHE A 238 13.19 7.84 -2.86
CA PHE A 238 13.26 6.72 -1.93
C PHE A 238 12.25 6.81 -0.77
N GLN A 239 11.80 8.03 -0.40
CA GLN A 239 10.76 8.24 0.60
C GLN A 239 9.36 7.89 0.07
N LYS A 240 9.18 7.93 -1.25
CA LYS A 240 7.93 7.59 -1.95
C LYS A 240 7.90 6.16 -2.48
N ALA A 241 8.96 5.38 -2.23
CA ALA A 241 9.05 3.99 -2.63
C ALA A 241 7.80 3.22 -2.23
N ASN A 242 7.16 2.66 -3.24
CA ASN A 242 5.84 2.04 -3.18
C ASN A 242 5.86 0.59 -3.67
N VAL A 243 6.93 0.15 -4.34
CA VAL A 243 7.19 -1.24 -4.67
C VAL A 243 7.98 -1.88 -3.54
N THR A 244 7.48 -2.99 -3.02
CA THR A 244 8.24 -3.84 -2.10
C THR A 244 8.29 -5.27 -2.62
N GLY A 245 9.43 -5.91 -2.41
CA GLY A 245 9.63 -7.30 -2.81
C GLY A 245 10.77 -7.94 -2.08
N SER A 246 10.95 -9.24 -2.31
CA SER A 246 12.15 -9.96 -1.90
C SER A 246 12.97 -10.34 -3.13
N VAL A 247 14.28 -10.31 -2.97
CA VAL A 247 15.25 -10.75 -3.97
C VAL A 247 16.05 -11.88 -3.32
N SER A 248 16.19 -13.00 -4.00
CA SER A 248 17.11 -14.07 -3.58
C SER A 248 18.07 -14.35 -4.70
N MET A 249 19.37 -14.36 -4.41
CA MET A 249 20.41 -14.59 -5.40
C MET A 249 21.29 -15.76 -4.97
N ALA A 250 21.59 -16.64 -5.93
CA ALA A 250 22.58 -17.69 -5.82
C ALA A 250 23.70 -17.42 -6.84
N LEU A 251 24.92 -17.32 -6.34
CA LEU A 251 26.12 -17.05 -7.14
C LEU A 251 26.99 -18.31 -7.25
N HIS A 252 27.63 -18.45 -8.39
CA HIS A 252 28.69 -19.41 -8.62
C HIS A 252 29.99 -18.68 -8.94
N LEU A 253 30.99 -18.87 -8.09
CA LEU A 253 32.35 -18.45 -8.36
C LEU A 253 33.09 -19.64 -8.97
N GLU A 254 33.71 -19.47 -10.15
CA GLU A 254 34.51 -20.54 -10.75
C GLU A 254 35.66 -20.94 -9.79
N GLY A 255 35.62 -22.17 -9.29
CA GLY A 255 36.62 -22.71 -8.36
C GLY A 255 36.26 -22.62 -6.87
N ALA A 256 35.12 -22.00 -6.49
CA ALA A 256 34.61 -22.04 -5.12
C ALA A 256 33.63 -23.20 -4.91
N HIS A 257 33.44 -23.62 -3.66
CA HIS A 257 32.36 -24.54 -3.32
C HIS A 257 30.98 -23.90 -3.58
N PRO A 258 29.97 -24.66 -4.04
CA PRO A 258 28.63 -24.15 -4.25
C PRO A 258 28.07 -23.68 -2.91
N GLY A 259 27.95 -22.38 -2.71
CA GLY A 259 27.57 -21.87 -1.40
C GLY A 259 27.61 -20.36 -1.29
N MET A 260 26.48 -19.73 -1.60
CA MET A 260 25.68 -18.99 -0.62
C MET A 260 24.46 -18.45 -1.38
N ALA A 261 23.29 -18.89 -0.94
CA ALA A 261 22.04 -18.23 -1.31
C ALA A 261 21.82 -17.12 -0.29
N ASP A 262 21.68 -15.90 -0.75
CA ASP A 262 21.49 -14.75 0.10
C ASP A 262 20.27 -13.96 -0.40
N SER A 263 19.68 -13.19 0.52
CA SER A 263 18.37 -12.59 0.33
C SER A 263 18.36 -11.13 0.73
N GLY A 264 17.80 -10.29 -0.13
CA GLY A 264 17.55 -8.88 0.12
C GLY A 264 16.09 -8.49 -0.04
N ILE A 265 15.79 -7.27 0.38
CA ILE A 265 14.49 -6.62 0.23
C ILE A 265 14.60 -5.60 -0.89
N LEU A 266 13.78 -5.74 -1.93
CA LEU A 266 13.61 -4.73 -2.97
C LEU A 266 12.67 -3.64 -2.44
N VAL A 267 13.13 -2.39 -2.50
CA VAL A 267 12.37 -1.18 -2.19
C VAL A 267 12.50 -0.24 -3.37
N GLY A 268 11.41 0.01 -4.10
CA GLY A 268 11.48 0.80 -5.33
C GLY A 268 10.21 1.57 -5.64
N GLU A 269 10.21 2.19 -6.80
CA GLU A 269 9.10 2.92 -7.39
C GLU A 269 9.07 2.64 -8.89
N ILE A 270 7.86 2.60 -9.45
CA ILE A 270 7.70 2.57 -10.90
C ILE A 270 7.63 4.01 -11.41
N VAL A 271 8.68 4.45 -12.09
CA VAL A 271 8.80 5.80 -12.66
C VAL A 271 8.47 5.79 -14.15
N LYS A 272 7.97 6.92 -14.67
CA LYS A 272 7.89 7.15 -16.11
C LYS A 272 9.07 8.01 -16.51
N ASP A 273 9.98 7.42 -17.28
CA ASP A 273 11.12 8.17 -17.78
C ASP A 273 10.63 9.14 -18.87
N SER A 274 10.97 10.41 -18.68
CA SER A 274 10.71 11.48 -19.65
C SER A 274 12.01 12.09 -20.18
N ALA A 275 13.16 11.64 -19.67
CA ALA A 275 14.40 12.40 -19.67
C ALA A 275 15.54 11.73 -20.45
N ALA A 276 15.30 11.01 -21.55
CA ALA A 276 16.39 10.56 -22.42
C ALA A 276 15.97 10.09 -23.83
N GLY A 277 14.80 10.48 -24.34
CA GLY A 277 14.35 10.06 -25.68
C GLY A 277 13.86 8.60 -25.78
N GLU A 278 14.04 7.78 -24.74
CA GLU A 278 13.35 6.51 -24.56
C GLU A 278 12.13 6.70 -23.65
N ALA A 279 10.97 6.97 -24.26
CA ALA A 279 9.71 7.02 -23.51
C ALA A 279 9.39 5.61 -22.99
N GLY A 280 9.53 5.39 -21.68
CA GLY A 280 9.38 4.08 -21.09
C GLY A 280 9.06 4.12 -19.60
N THR A 281 8.38 3.09 -19.13
CA THR A 281 8.15 2.87 -17.70
C THR A 281 9.35 2.10 -17.13
N ARG A 282 9.87 2.49 -15.97
CA ARG A 282 11.02 1.85 -15.32
C ARG A 282 10.70 1.53 -13.86
N LEU A 283 11.27 0.44 -13.33
CA LEU A 283 11.34 0.16 -11.92
C LEU A 283 12.69 0.64 -11.40
N GLN A 284 12.68 1.72 -10.62
CA GLN A 284 13.85 2.27 -9.96
C GLN A 284 13.79 1.97 -8.47
N GLY A 285 14.91 1.62 -7.85
CA GLY A 285 14.86 1.16 -6.46
C GLY A 285 16.21 0.84 -5.85
N TYR A 286 16.15 0.22 -4.70
CA TYR A 286 17.29 -0.34 -3.99
C TYR A 286 16.99 -1.77 -3.53
N ILE A 287 18.02 -2.60 -3.47
CA ILE A 287 18.03 -3.88 -2.77
C ILE A 287 18.81 -3.68 -1.48
N LEU A 288 18.20 -4.03 -0.35
CA LEU A 288 18.75 -3.84 0.99
C LEU A 288 18.81 -5.16 1.76
N SER A 289 19.72 -5.27 2.71
CA SER A 289 19.63 -6.33 3.73
C SER A 289 18.42 -6.12 4.65
N GLU A 290 17.87 -7.20 5.22
CA GLU A 290 16.73 -7.11 6.14
C GLU A 290 17.04 -6.25 7.37
N ALA A 291 18.28 -6.33 7.88
CA ALA A 291 18.74 -5.55 9.02
C ALA A 291 18.76 -4.04 8.74
N GLU A 292 19.32 -3.62 7.59
CA GLU A 292 19.40 -2.20 7.22
C GLU A 292 18.04 -1.64 6.83
N TYR A 293 17.19 -2.44 6.17
CA TYR A 293 15.79 -2.07 5.95
C TYR A 293 15.06 -1.82 7.28
N GLY A 294 15.21 -2.71 8.26
CA GLY A 294 14.63 -2.54 9.59
C GLY A 294 15.12 -1.27 10.31
N ALA A 295 16.42 -0.99 10.24
CA ALA A 295 17.02 0.22 10.81
C ALA A 295 16.51 1.50 10.13
N TRP A 296 16.30 1.46 8.81
CA TRP A 296 15.77 2.57 8.04
C TRP A 296 14.29 2.84 8.33
N VAL A 297 13.47 1.79 8.39
CA VAL A 297 12.05 1.89 8.77
C VAL A 297 11.91 2.47 10.18
N ALA A 298 12.77 2.08 11.12
CA ALA A 298 12.79 2.62 12.48
C ALA A 298 13.07 4.15 12.53
N LYS A 299 13.72 4.69 11.50
CA LYS A 299 13.98 6.14 11.33
C LYS A 299 12.90 6.84 10.50
N ASN A 300 11.71 6.25 10.33
CA ASN A 300 10.63 6.77 9.50
C ASN A 300 11.09 7.07 8.06
N LYS A 301 11.97 6.24 7.50
CA LYS A 301 12.49 6.40 6.14
C LYS A 301 13.28 7.70 5.90
N GLN A 302 13.77 8.36 6.95
CA GLN A 302 14.57 9.59 6.83
C GLN A 302 16.06 9.29 6.63
N GLY A 303 16.71 10.08 5.79
CA GLY A 303 18.15 10.01 5.51
C GLY A 303 18.48 9.52 4.10
N PHE A 304 19.77 9.35 3.83
CA PHE A 304 20.26 8.71 2.61
C PHE A 304 19.94 7.21 2.61
N PRO A 305 19.87 6.57 1.44
CA PRO A 305 19.83 5.11 1.36
C PRO A 305 20.95 4.50 2.21
N PRO A 306 20.73 3.34 2.83
CA PRO A 306 21.79 2.60 3.50
C PRO A 306 23.03 2.47 2.60
N THR A 307 24.23 2.46 3.18
CA THR A 307 25.48 2.30 2.42
C THR A 307 25.60 0.92 1.78
N ASP A 308 24.78 -0.04 2.22
CA ASP A 308 24.63 -1.38 1.64
C ASP A 308 23.55 -1.45 0.55
N ALA A 309 23.15 -0.33 -0.03
CA ALA A 309 22.08 -0.32 -1.02
C ALA A 309 22.59 -0.61 -2.44
N GLY A 310 22.13 -1.72 -3.03
CA GLY A 310 22.27 -1.97 -4.46
C GLY A 310 21.19 -1.23 -5.25
N GLU A 311 21.58 -0.26 -6.07
CA GLU A 311 20.68 0.46 -6.98
C GLU A 311 20.08 -0.48 -8.03
N VAL A 312 18.79 -0.34 -8.28
CA VAL A 312 18.04 -1.10 -9.28
C VAL A 312 17.46 -0.10 -10.27
N ASP A 313 17.71 -0.32 -11.55
CA ASP A 313 17.09 0.47 -12.62
C ASP A 313 16.73 -0.44 -13.80
N LEU A 314 15.45 -0.83 -13.87
CA LEU A 314 14.94 -1.83 -14.81
C LEU A 314 13.83 -1.23 -15.70
N ALA A 315 14.06 -1.18 -17.01
CA ALA A 315 13.02 -0.85 -17.97
C ALA A 315 11.94 -1.93 -17.99
N ILE A 316 10.67 -1.51 -17.91
CA ILE A 316 9.49 -2.38 -17.99
C ILE A 316 9.02 -2.40 -19.44
N GLN A 317 9.10 -3.57 -20.07
CA GLN A 317 8.62 -3.78 -21.44
C GLN A 317 7.49 -4.81 -21.46
N GLY A 318 6.59 -4.72 -22.43
CA GLY A 318 5.46 -5.63 -22.59
C GLY A 318 4.13 -5.06 -22.08
N ASN A 319 3.14 -5.93 -21.91
CA ASN A 319 1.79 -5.55 -21.51
C ASN A 319 1.10 -6.71 -20.76
N ALA A 320 -0.06 -6.43 -20.17
CA ALA A 320 -0.82 -7.42 -19.40
C ALA A 320 -1.19 -8.69 -20.19
N ALA A 321 -1.33 -8.61 -21.53
CA ALA A 321 -1.70 -9.77 -22.36
C ALA A 321 -0.50 -10.66 -22.71
N GLN A 322 0.69 -10.08 -22.87
CA GLN A 322 1.92 -10.79 -23.25
C GLN A 322 2.82 -11.12 -22.06
N GLY A 323 2.51 -10.58 -20.89
CA GLY A 323 3.43 -10.51 -19.76
C GLY A 323 4.35 -9.30 -19.88
N TYR A 324 4.98 -8.95 -18.77
CA TYR A 324 6.02 -7.92 -18.77
C TYR A 324 7.40 -8.59 -18.71
N THR A 325 8.40 -7.86 -19.17
CA THR A 325 9.82 -8.19 -19.02
C THR A 325 10.49 -6.99 -18.39
N LEU A 326 11.42 -7.25 -17.46
CA LEU A 326 12.22 -6.20 -16.84
C LEU A 326 13.64 -6.32 -17.37
N ASN A 327 14.16 -5.25 -17.96
CA ASN A 327 15.50 -5.23 -18.53
C ASN A 327 16.25 -4.00 -18.04
N GLY A 328 17.40 -4.21 -17.42
CA GLY A 328 18.21 -3.09 -16.99
C GLY A 328 19.40 -3.53 -16.17
N GLU A 329 19.77 -2.70 -15.21
CA GLU A 329 21.01 -2.86 -14.48
C GLU A 329 20.79 -2.75 -12.98
N ILE A 330 21.50 -3.61 -12.25
CA ILE A 330 21.63 -3.53 -10.80
C ILE A 330 23.07 -3.09 -10.53
N ARG A 331 23.28 -2.06 -9.71
CA ARG A 331 24.58 -1.43 -9.48
C ARG A 331 24.86 -1.21 -8.00
N SER A 332 26.12 -1.19 -7.61
CA SER A 332 26.56 -0.61 -6.34
C SER A 332 27.04 0.82 -6.55
N SER A 333 26.73 1.74 -5.64
CA SER A 333 27.04 3.17 -5.76
C SER A 333 28.44 3.57 -5.26
N GLU A 334 29.26 2.61 -4.82
CA GLU A 334 30.58 2.90 -4.26
C GLU A 334 31.67 3.04 -5.31
N ALA A 335 32.62 3.96 -5.09
CA ALA A 335 33.70 4.24 -6.02
C ALA A 335 34.65 3.04 -6.18
N CYS A 336 35.05 2.76 -7.42
CA CYS A 336 36.03 1.74 -7.77
C CYS A 336 37.33 1.80 -6.95
N ALA A 337 37.52 0.87 -6.03
CA ALA A 337 38.84 0.55 -5.51
C ALA A 337 39.52 -0.53 -6.38
N THR A 338 40.84 -0.47 -6.52
CA THR A 338 41.63 -1.50 -7.22
C THR A 338 41.74 -2.75 -6.35
N TYR A 339 41.16 -3.87 -6.81
CA TYR A 339 41.19 -5.15 -6.10
C TYR A 339 42.14 -6.17 -6.73
N THR A 340 42.78 -6.96 -5.87
CA THR A 340 43.60 -8.11 -6.24
C THR A 340 42.94 -9.47 -5.98
N HIS A 341 41.80 -9.53 -5.28
CA HIS A 341 41.15 -10.80 -4.87
C HIS A 341 39.66 -10.86 -5.23
N LEU A 342 39.25 -11.96 -5.88
CA LEU A 342 37.89 -12.23 -6.37
C LEU A 342 36.86 -12.47 -5.25
N ASP A 343 37.29 -12.92 -4.07
CA ASP A 343 36.41 -13.26 -2.95
C ASP A 343 35.67 -12.03 -2.39
N ALA A 344 36.28 -10.83 -2.49
CA ALA A 344 35.64 -9.58 -2.10
C ALA A 344 34.42 -9.25 -2.99
N VAL A 345 34.51 -9.54 -4.29
CA VAL A 345 33.44 -9.28 -5.26
C VAL A 345 32.24 -10.19 -5.02
N ALA A 346 32.49 -11.43 -4.58
CA ALA A 346 31.44 -12.40 -4.29
C ALA A 346 30.61 -11.99 -3.06
N GLY A 347 31.26 -11.47 -2.01
CA GLY A 347 30.58 -11.02 -0.78
C GLY A 347 29.69 -9.78 -0.96
N ASP A 348 30.07 -8.86 -1.85
CA ASP A 348 29.27 -7.66 -2.12
C ASP A 348 28.00 -7.98 -2.91
N LEU A 349 28.05 -8.97 -3.79
CA LEU A 349 26.90 -9.37 -4.59
C LEU A 349 25.80 -10.00 -3.72
N THR A 350 26.12 -10.71 -2.64
CA THR A 350 25.12 -11.55 -1.95
C THR A 350 24.13 -10.79 -1.09
N GLY A 351 24.45 -9.61 -0.55
CA GLY A 351 23.58 -9.00 0.48
C GLY A 351 24.33 -8.43 1.68
N HIS A 352 25.66 -8.48 1.63
CA HIS A 352 26.56 -7.70 2.46
C HIS A 352 27.15 -6.52 1.70
N PHE A 353 26.38 -5.94 0.78
CA PHE A 353 26.71 -4.70 0.09
C PHE A 353 27.42 -3.74 1.07
N GLY A 354 28.68 -3.39 0.87
CA GLY A 354 29.35 -2.40 1.72
C GLY A 354 29.73 -2.82 3.16
N ARG A 355 29.63 -4.10 3.58
CA ARG A 355 30.14 -4.51 4.91
C ARG A 355 31.65 -4.70 4.99
N SER A 356 32.38 -4.62 3.88
CA SER A 356 33.85 -4.64 3.99
C SER A 356 34.65 -4.00 2.86
N VAL A 357 34.12 -3.71 1.67
CA VAL A 357 34.96 -3.10 0.62
C VAL A 357 34.15 -2.38 -0.48
N PRO A 358 34.54 -1.16 -0.89
CA PRO A 358 33.83 -0.40 -1.93
C PRO A 358 34.11 -0.88 -3.35
N ALA A 359 33.16 -1.59 -3.95
CA ALA A 359 33.27 -2.03 -5.34
C ALA A 359 32.05 -1.59 -6.16
N GLU A 360 32.30 -0.81 -7.22
CA GLU A 360 31.34 -0.59 -8.29
C GLU A 360 31.20 -1.89 -9.07
N TRP A 361 30.08 -2.57 -8.90
CA TRP A 361 29.70 -3.69 -9.74
C TRP A 361 28.41 -3.38 -10.49
N SER A 362 28.24 -4.02 -11.63
CA SER A 362 26.99 -3.96 -12.36
C SER A 362 26.60 -5.29 -12.99
N ALA A 363 25.30 -5.60 -12.95
CA ALA A 363 24.73 -6.79 -13.56
C ALA A 363 23.60 -6.40 -14.51
N LYS A 364 23.73 -6.78 -15.78
CA LYS A 364 22.62 -6.68 -16.75
C LYS A 364 21.67 -7.85 -16.56
N VAL A 365 20.42 -7.54 -16.27
CA VAL A 365 19.40 -8.54 -15.92
C VAL A 365 18.23 -8.47 -16.88
N LEU A 366 17.76 -9.65 -17.31
CA LEU A 366 16.48 -9.83 -17.99
C LEU A 366 15.59 -10.70 -17.11
N LEU A 367 14.49 -10.12 -16.62
CA LEU A 367 13.51 -10.82 -15.78
C LEU A 367 12.27 -11.18 -16.60
N GLN A 368 11.85 -12.44 -16.50
CA GLN A 368 10.61 -12.94 -17.09
C GLN A 368 9.69 -13.43 -15.97
N LYS A 369 8.42 -13.04 -16.04
CA LYS A 369 7.42 -13.49 -15.07
C LYS A 369 7.18 -14.99 -15.26
N LYS A 370 7.15 -15.72 -14.14
CA LYS A 370 6.88 -17.15 -14.11
C LYS A 370 5.40 -17.49 -14.26
#